data_AF-A0A6B3IEW5-F1
#
_entry.id   AF-A0A6B3IEW5-F1
#
_cell.length_a   1.000
_cell.length_b   1.000
_cell.length_c   1.000
_cell.angle_alpha   90.00
_cell.angle_beta   90.00
_cell.angle_gamma   90.00
#
_symmetry.space_group_name_H-M   'P 1'
#
loop_
_entity.id
_entity.type
_entity.pdbx_description
1 polymer ?
#
loop_
_entity_poly.entity_id
_entity_poly.type
_entity_poly.pdbx_seq_one_letter_code
_entity_poly.pdbx_strand_id
1 'polypeptide(L)'
;VGPNACGKSTLLKSIARLLPIAAGSVLLEGSDIHAMPTREVARTLGILPQSPIAPESITVGDLVWRGRHPHRRFGRRRTAADDELITDALLATGTAELIDRPVDELSGGQRQR
;
A
#
# COMPACT_ATOMS: atom_id res chain seq x y z
N VAL A 1 -3.51 -23.58 -3.56
CA VAL A 1 -3.91 -22.34 -4.27
C VAL A 1 -4.87 -22.75 -5.39
N GLY A 2 -6.10 -22.20 -5.43
CA GLY A 2 -7.12 -22.63 -6.39
C GLY A 2 -6.77 -22.28 -7.86
N PRO A 3 -7.47 -22.86 -8.84
CA PRO A 3 -7.18 -22.67 -10.26
C PRO A 3 -7.34 -21.20 -10.70
N ASN A 4 -6.83 -20.85 -11.87
CA ASN A 4 -7.12 -19.55 -12.47
C ASN A 4 -8.64 -19.37 -12.63
N ALA A 5 -9.12 -18.13 -12.53
CA ALA A 5 -10.54 -17.77 -12.56
C ALA A 5 -11.40 -18.29 -11.38
N CYS A 6 -10.86 -18.92 -10.34
CA CYS A 6 -11.64 -19.34 -9.17
C CYS A 6 -12.04 -18.18 -8.22
N GLY A 7 -11.89 -16.91 -8.63
CA GLY A 7 -12.33 -15.75 -7.86
C GLY A 7 -11.35 -15.19 -6.82
N LYS A 8 -10.09 -15.65 -6.73
CA LYS A 8 -9.11 -15.15 -5.74
C LYS A 8 -8.94 -13.63 -5.77
N SER A 9 -8.75 -13.06 -6.96
CA SER A 9 -8.57 -11.62 -7.11
C SER A 9 -9.84 -10.85 -6.76
N THR A 10 -11.01 -11.42 -7.06
CA THR A 10 -12.31 -10.87 -6.65
C THR A 10 -12.41 -10.86 -5.12
N LEU A 11 -12.11 -11.98 -4.47
CA LEU A 11 -12.14 -12.11 -3.02
C LEU A 11 -11.21 -11.10 -2.33
N LEU A 12 -9.94 -11.01 -2.75
CA LEU A 12 -8.99 -10.06 -2.17
C LEU A 12 -9.43 -8.60 -2.37
N LYS A 13 -9.93 -8.25 -3.56
CA LYS A 13 -10.46 -6.91 -3.83
C LYS A 13 -11.70 -6.61 -2.98
N SER A 14 -12.58 -7.59 -2.77
CA SER A 14 -13.75 -7.45 -1.91
C SER A 14 -13.39 -7.26 -0.44
N ILE A 15 -12.49 -8.09 0.10
CA ILE A 15 -11.98 -7.94 1.48
C ILE A 15 -11.35 -6.56 1.67
N ALA A 16 -10.65 -6.06 0.66
CA ALA A 16 -9.97 -4.78 0.72
C ALA A 16 -10.81 -3.57 0.31
N ARG A 17 -12.15 -3.74 0.21
CA ARG A 17 -13.11 -2.68 -0.11
C ARG A 17 -12.90 -2.02 -1.48
N LEU A 18 -12.21 -2.69 -2.41
CA LEU A 18 -12.03 -2.27 -3.80
C LEU A 18 -13.13 -2.79 -4.73
N LEU A 19 -13.88 -3.79 -4.29
CA LEU A 19 -15.04 -4.33 -5.00
C LEU A 19 -16.20 -4.50 -4.01
N PRO A 20 -17.41 -3.99 -4.31
CA PRO A 20 -18.56 -4.19 -3.43
C PRO A 20 -18.91 -5.68 -3.32
N ILE A 21 -19.34 -6.10 -2.14
CA ILE A 21 -19.91 -7.43 -1.90
C ILE A 21 -21.42 -7.40 -2.13
N ALA A 22 -21.99 -8.50 -2.61
CA ALA A 22 -23.43 -8.61 -2.84
C ALA A 22 -24.22 -8.87 -1.54
N ALA A 23 -23.63 -9.63 -0.61
CA ALA A 23 -24.22 -9.98 0.69
C ALA A 23 -23.13 -10.35 1.69
N GLY A 24 -23.48 -10.37 2.98
CA GLY A 24 -22.56 -10.67 4.09
C GLY A 24 -21.84 -9.42 4.61
N SER A 25 -20.77 -9.64 5.38
CA SER A 25 -19.94 -8.58 5.95
C SER A 25 -18.47 -8.96 5.94
N VAL A 26 -17.61 -7.93 5.91
CA VAL A 26 -16.16 -8.08 6.04
C VAL A 26 -15.76 -7.33 7.31
N LEU A 27 -15.18 -8.06 8.26
CA LEU A 27 -14.77 -7.49 9.54
C LEU A 27 -13.26 -7.23 9.54
N LEU A 28 -12.87 -6.01 9.89
CA LEU A 28 -11.48 -5.62 10.20
C LEU A 28 -11.41 -5.31 11.69
N GLU A 29 -10.59 -6.07 12.43
CA GLU A 29 -10.48 -5.97 13.88
C GLU A 29 -11.84 -6.04 14.61
N GLY A 30 -12.75 -6.90 14.09
CA GLY A 30 -14.09 -7.12 14.65
C GLY A 30 -15.14 -6.08 14.25
N SER A 31 -14.79 -5.02 13.53
CA SER A 31 -15.71 -3.99 13.04
C SER A 31 -15.98 -4.13 11.54
N ASP A 32 -17.19 -3.80 11.09
CA ASP A 32 -17.50 -3.81 9.65
C ASP A 32 -16.68 -2.75 8.90
N ILE A 33 -15.82 -3.21 7.99
CA ILE A 33 -14.90 -2.36 7.21
C ILE A 33 -15.63 -1.34 6.33
N HIS A 34 -16.90 -1.61 5.97
CA HIS A 34 -17.73 -0.70 5.19
C HIS A 34 -18.32 0.44 6.02
N ALA A 35 -18.46 0.25 7.34
CA ALA A 35 -18.90 1.28 8.28
C ALA A 35 -17.74 2.14 8.81
N MET A 36 -16.49 1.70 8.62
CA MET A 36 -15.30 2.41 9.09
C MET A 36 -14.89 3.58 8.18
N PRO A 37 -14.39 4.70 8.74
CA PRO A 37 -13.79 5.78 7.96
C PRO A 37 -12.65 5.27 7.08
N THR A 38 -12.62 5.68 5.80
CA THR A 38 -11.59 5.27 4.82
C THR A 38 -10.16 5.45 5.34
N ARG A 39 -9.91 6.54 6.06
CA ARG A 39 -8.59 6.84 6.64
C ARG A 39 -8.18 5.83 7.72
N GLU A 40 -9.12 5.32 8.51
CA GLU A 40 -8.84 4.33 9.55
C GLU A 40 -8.54 2.97 8.93
N VAL A 41 -9.37 2.54 7.97
CA VAL A 41 -9.12 1.32 7.21
C VAL A 41 -7.73 1.34 6.57
N ALA A 42 -7.36 2.43 5.91
CA ALA A 42 -6.07 2.56 5.23
C ALA A 42 -4.84 2.66 6.17
N ARG A 43 -5.03 2.80 7.49
CA ARG A 43 -3.93 2.72 8.48
C ARG A 43 -3.63 1.29 8.92
N THR A 44 -4.60 0.39 8.77
CA THR A 44 -4.51 -1.00 9.24
C THR A 44 -4.38 -1.97 8.07
N LEU A 45 -4.95 -1.64 6.91
CA LEU A 45 -4.96 -2.48 5.72
C LEU A 45 -4.17 -1.84 4.57
N GLY A 46 -3.15 -2.56 4.09
CA GLY A 46 -2.41 -2.26 2.86
C GLY A 46 -2.70 -3.30 1.77
N ILE A 47 -2.59 -2.88 0.50
CA ILE A 47 -2.77 -3.77 -0.67
C ILE A 47 -1.57 -3.63 -1.58
N LEU A 48 -0.91 -4.74 -1.88
CA LEU A 48 0.10 -4.82 -2.93
C LEU A 48 -0.54 -5.39 -4.20
N PRO A 49 -0.75 -4.58 -5.26
CA PRO A 49 -1.29 -5.10 -6.51
C PRO A 49 -0.27 -6.01 -7.20
N GLN A 50 -0.76 -6.95 -8.01
CA GLN A 50 0.09 -7.85 -8.80
C GLN A 50 0.99 -7.10 -9.80
N SER A 51 0.54 -5.94 -10.29
CA SER A 51 1.29 -5.09 -11.22
C SER A 51 1.18 -3.63 -10.76
N PRO A 52 2.10 -3.14 -9.93
CA PRO A 52 2.10 -1.77 -9.47
C PRO A 52 2.45 -0.82 -10.63
N ILE A 53 1.55 0.13 -10.91
CA ILE A 53 1.81 1.24 -11.82
C ILE A 53 2.38 2.38 -10.99
N ALA A 54 3.65 2.71 -11.22
CA ALA A 54 4.28 3.86 -10.59
C ALA A 54 4.10 5.09 -11.49
N PRO A 55 3.80 6.28 -10.92
CA PRO A 55 3.89 7.53 -11.66
C PRO A 55 5.28 7.73 -12.27
N GLU A 56 5.36 8.40 -13.41
CA GLU A 56 6.64 8.78 -14.01
C GLU A 56 7.43 9.71 -13.08
N SER A 57 8.76 9.56 -13.09
CA SER A 57 9.70 10.43 -12.37
C SER A 57 9.54 10.50 -10.85
N ILE A 58 8.88 9.52 -10.22
CA ILE A 58 8.88 9.40 -8.75
C ILE A 58 10.08 8.59 -8.27
N THR A 59 10.74 9.05 -7.21
CA THR A 59 11.80 8.28 -6.55
C THR A 59 11.22 7.17 -5.67
N VAL A 60 12.01 6.15 -5.35
CA VAL A 60 11.60 5.11 -4.39
C VAL A 60 11.23 5.72 -3.04
N GLY A 61 12.03 6.67 -2.54
CA GLY A 61 11.75 7.38 -1.29
C GLY A 61 10.41 8.13 -1.32
N ASP A 62 10.09 8.79 -2.43
CA ASP A 62 8.80 9.46 -2.60
C ASP A 62 7.63 8.48 -2.68
N LEU A 63 7.82 7.32 -3.30
CA LEU A 63 6.80 6.27 -3.35
C LEU A 63 6.50 5.72 -1.95
N VAL A 64 7.53 5.37 -1.18
CA VAL A 64 7.39 4.88 0.21
C VAL A 64 6.78 5.96 1.10
N TRP A 65 7.20 7.21 0.92
CA TRP A 65 6.62 8.36 1.61
C TRP A 65 5.11 8.50 1.34
N ARG A 66 4.66 8.33 0.10
CA ARG A 66 3.23 8.37 -0.24
C ARG A 66 2.42 7.28 0.47
N GLY A 67 3.03 6.12 0.76
CA GLY A 67 2.43 5.07 1.59
C GLY A 67 2.00 5.57 2.98
N ARG A 68 2.63 6.62 3.51
CA ARG A 68 2.29 7.22 4.81
C ARG A 68 1.05 8.13 4.78
N HIS A 69 0.45 8.37 3.62
CA HIS A 69 -0.66 9.31 3.46
C HIS A 69 -1.82 9.14 4.49
N PRO A 70 -2.27 7.92 4.84
CA PRO A 70 -3.33 7.72 5.85
C PRO A 70 -2.95 8.16 7.27
N HIS A 71 -1.66 8.15 7.60
CA HIS A 71 -1.14 8.51 8.92
C HIS A 71 -0.88 10.02 9.08
N ARG A 72 -0.92 10.77 7.98
CA ARG A 72 -0.59 12.20 7.98
C ARG A 72 -1.84 13.06 8.18
N ARG A 73 -1.67 14.18 8.89
CA ARG A 73 -2.65 15.29 8.91
C ARG A 73 -2.48 16.11 7.64
N PHE A 74 -3.60 16.55 7.04
CA PHE A 74 -3.57 17.36 5.82
C PHE A 74 -2.76 18.64 6.05
N GLY A 75 -1.90 19.01 5.10
CA GLY A 75 -1.04 20.20 5.21
C GLY A 75 0.18 20.07 6.14
N ARG A 76 0.38 18.94 6.83
CA ARG A 76 1.57 18.74 7.67
C ARG A 76 2.81 18.51 6.80
N ARG A 77 3.86 19.29 7.04
CA ARG A 77 5.19 19.09 6.43
C ARG A 77 5.80 17.76 6.85
N ARG A 78 6.69 17.23 6.02
CA ARG A 78 7.54 16.07 6.32
C ARG A 78 8.39 16.38 7.55
N THR A 79 8.51 15.42 8.46
CA THR A 79 9.27 15.55 9.71
C THR A 79 10.41 14.53 9.76
N ALA A 80 11.41 14.74 10.63
CA ALA A 80 12.49 13.76 10.83
C ALA A 80 11.96 12.36 11.22
N ALA A 81 10.89 12.30 12.02
CA ALA A 81 10.23 11.04 12.36
C ALA A 81 9.58 10.35 11.14
N ASP A 82 9.17 11.13 10.12
CA ASP A 82 8.70 10.53 8.87
C ASP A 82 9.87 9.96 8.06
N ASP A 83 11.04 10.59 8.12
CA ASP A 83 12.27 10.11 7.47
C ASP A 83 12.73 8.79 8.06
N GLU A 84 12.74 8.67 9.39
CA GLU A 84 13.06 7.43 10.10
C GLU A 84 12.16 6.27 9.66
N LEU A 85 10.84 6.50 9.60
CA LEU A 85 9.87 5.49 9.17
C LEU A 85 10.04 5.07 7.70
N ILE A 86 10.45 5.99 6.83
CA ILE A 86 10.76 5.68 5.43
C ILE A 86 12.03 4.81 5.39
N THR A 87 13.08 5.20 6.10
CA THR A 87 14.33 4.43 6.18
C THR A 87 14.09 3.03 6.72
N ASP A 88 13.31 2.87 7.79
CA ASP A 88 12.97 1.57 8.36
C ASP A 88 12.24 0.68 7.37
N ALA A 89 11.27 1.23 6.64
CA ALA A 89 10.54 0.48 5.61
C ALA A 89 11.48 0.02 4.47
N LEU A 90 12.38 0.89 4.01
CA LEU A 90 13.36 0.57 2.97
C LEU A 90 14.37 -0.48 3.42
N LEU A 91 14.81 -0.42 4.68
CA LEU A 91 15.70 -1.42 5.26
C LEU A 91 15.00 -2.78 5.38
N ALA A 92 13.74 -2.80 5.82
CA ALA A 92 12.95 -4.02 5.95
C ALA A 92 12.72 -4.73 4.60
N THR A 93 12.69 -3.99 3.49
CA THR A 93 12.53 -4.56 2.14
C THR A 93 13.85 -4.74 1.39
N GLY A 94 14.99 -4.33 1.96
CA GLY A 94 16.30 -4.39 1.31
C GLY A 94 16.38 -3.51 0.06
N THR A 95 15.85 -2.29 0.17
CA THR A 95 15.79 -1.28 -0.92
C THR A 95 16.35 0.07 -0.52
N ALA A 96 17.04 0.18 0.63
CA ALA A 96 17.59 1.43 1.14
C ALA A 96 18.55 2.11 0.16
N GLU A 97 19.36 1.34 -0.58
CA GLU A 97 20.26 1.87 -1.60
C GLU A 97 19.56 2.44 -2.84
N LEU A 98 18.25 2.20 -2.98
CA LEU A 98 17.45 2.63 -4.13
C LEU A 98 16.66 3.91 -3.86
N ILE A 99 16.79 4.52 -2.67
CA ILE A 99 15.93 5.61 -2.20
C ILE A 99 15.78 6.77 -3.20
N ASP A 100 16.88 7.21 -3.80
CA ASP A 100 16.89 8.35 -4.75
C ASP A 100 16.66 7.92 -6.21
N ARG A 101 16.57 6.61 -6.47
CA ARG A 101 16.40 6.11 -7.84
C ARG A 101 14.96 6.30 -8.31
N PRO A 102 14.74 6.72 -9.57
CA PRO A 102 13.43 6.68 -10.19
C PRO A 102 12.87 5.25 -10.23
N VAL A 103 11.58 5.10 -9.90
CA VAL A 103 10.93 3.78 -9.82
C VAL A 103 10.84 3.10 -11.20
N ASP A 104 10.76 3.88 -12.27
CA ASP A 104 10.75 3.40 -13.65
C ASP A 104 12.07 2.75 -14.10
N GLU A 105 13.20 3.09 -13.47
CA GLU A 105 14.51 2.47 -13.71
C GLU A 105 14.76 1.17 -12.93
N LEU A 106 13.82 0.75 -12.08
CA LEU A 106 13.96 -0.48 -11.31
C LEU A 106 13.66 -1.72 -12.13
N SER A 107 14.46 -2.76 -11.92
CA SER A 107 14.11 -4.12 -12.36
C SER A 107 12.77 -4.57 -11.75
N GLY A 108 12.10 -5.53 -12.38
CA GLY A 108 10.83 -6.07 -11.88
C GLY A 108 10.93 -6.61 -10.45
N GLY A 109 12.03 -7.29 -10.10
CA GLY A 109 12.26 -7.81 -8.76
C GLY A 109 12.49 -6.70 -7.73
N GLN A 110 13.21 -5.62 -8.09
CA GLN A 110 13.37 -4.46 -7.21
C GLN A 110 12.05 -3.72 -6.99
N ARG A 111 11.22 -3.60 -8.03
CA ARG A 111 9.90 -2.95 -7.94
C ARG A 111 8.89 -3.74 -7.10
N GLN A 112 9.06 -5.05 -6.98
CA GLN A 112 8.19 -5.91 -6.16
C GLN A 112 8.49 -5.80 -4.66
N ARG A 113 9.71 -5.42 -4.29
CA ARG A 113 10.14 -5.21 -2.90
C ARG A 113 9.76 -3.82 -2.42
#